data_AF-A0A1I3BIA4-F1
#
_entry.id   AF-A0A1I3BIA4-F1
#
_cell.length_a   1.000
_cell.length_b   1.000
_cell.length_c   1.000
_cell.angle_alpha   90.00
_cell.angle_beta   90.00
_cell.angle_gamma   90.00
#
_symmetry.space_group_name_H-M   'P 1'
#
loop_
_entity.id
_entity.type
_entity.pdbx_description
1 polymer ?
#
loop_
_entity_poly.entity_id
_entity_poly.type
_entity_poly.pdbx_seq_one_letter_code
_entity_poly.pdbx_strand_id
1 'polypeptide(L)'
;MATTYETSSPAKSSGRDYDMSLWYDSRWYKFGLITMLAVAIFWVWYQRTYAYSHGMDSMEPEFEKVWMGLWRVHMIVMPLF
;
A
#
# COMPACT_ATOMS: atom_id res chain seq x y z
N MET A 1 31.44 34.81 52.24
CA MET A 1 30.16 34.38 51.64
C MET A 1 30.20 34.79 50.18
N ALA A 2 30.38 33.84 49.27
CA ALA A 2 30.34 34.06 47.83
C ALA A 2 29.28 33.12 47.26
N THR A 3 28.19 33.70 46.77
CA THR A 3 27.04 33.00 46.20
C THR A 3 27.45 32.42 44.84
N THR A 4 27.64 31.11 44.78
CA THR A 4 27.72 30.38 43.51
C THR A 4 26.30 30.27 42.96
N TYR A 5 26.01 31.00 41.87
CA TYR A 5 24.80 30.78 41.10
C TYR A 5 24.93 29.45 40.36
N GLU A 6 24.38 28.37 40.92
CA GLU A 6 24.13 27.16 40.15
C GLU A 6 23.09 27.49 39.08
N THR A 7 23.52 27.49 37.82
CA THR A 7 22.62 27.48 36.68
C THR A 7 21.79 26.21 36.76
N SER A 8 20.50 26.36 37.08
CA SER A 8 19.53 25.30 36.96
C SER A 8 19.50 24.81 35.51
N SER A 9 20.01 23.60 35.28
CA SER A 9 19.69 22.85 34.07
C SER A 9 18.16 22.81 33.97
N PRO A 10 17.56 23.06 32.78
CA PRO A 10 16.15 22.84 32.61
C PRO A 10 15.89 21.38 32.96
N ALA A 11 15.06 21.15 33.97
CA ALA A 11 14.60 19.82 34.32
C ALA A 11 14.20 19.12 33.03
N LYS A 12 14.91 18.04 32.68
CA LYS A 12 14.49 17.14 31.60
C LYS A 12 13.03 16.87 31.86
N SER A 13 12.16 17.39 31.00
CA SER A 13 10.75 17.08 31.05
C SER A 13 10.69 15.56 31.13
N SER A 14 10.11 15.03 32.20
CA SER A 14 9.66 13.65 32.29
C SER A 14 8.50 13.47 31.30
N GLY A 15 8.75 13.77 30.03
CA GLY A 15 7.97 13.28 28.92
C GLY A 15 8.30 11.81 28.91
N ARG A 16 7.30 10.99 29.27
CA ARG A 16 7.31 9.54 29.05
C ARG A 16 8.10 9.27 27.77
N ASP A 17 9.26 8.61 27.90
CA ASP A 17 9.99 8.00 26.80
C ASP A 17 9.07 6.90 26.24
N TYR A 18 8.01 7.31 25.56
CA TYR A 18 7.26 6.43 24.70
C TYR A 18 8.21 6.12 23.58
N ASP A 19 8.67 4.88 23.54
CA ASP A 19 9.37 4.33 22.40
C ASP A 19 8.39 4.31 21.20
N MET A 20 8.28 5.47 20.55
CA MET A 20 7.42 5.69 19.38
C MET A 20 7.84 4.80 18.21
N SER A 21 9.00 4.15 18.26
CA SER A 21 9.47 3.24 17.22
C SER A 21 8.65 1.95 17.14
N LEU A 22 8.07 1.49 18.26
CA LEU A 22 7.26 0.27 18.30
C LEU A 22 5.87 0.45 17.67
N TRP A 23 5.28 1.65 17.83
CA TRP A 23 3.97 1.99 17.26
C TRP A 23 4.05 2.42 15.80
N TYR A 24 5.25 2.78 15.31
CA TYR A 24 5.48 3.30 13.97
C TYR A 24 6.35 2.37 13.11
N ASP A 25 6.36 1.06 13.37
CA ASP A 25 6.89 0.09 12.40
C ASP A 25 5.96 -0.01 11.18
N SER A 26 5.94 1.07 10.40
CA SER A 26 5.13 1.29 9.21
C SER A 26 5.61 0.48 8.01
N ARG A 27 6.67 -0.32 8.15
CA ARG A 27 7.26 -1.11 7.05
C ARG A 27 6.18 -2.01 6.45
N TRP A 28 5.52 -2.83 7.27
CA TRP A 28 4.48 -3.76 6.84
C TRP A 28 3.23 -3.05 6.29
N TYR A 29 2.84 -1.93 6.91
CA TYR A 29 1.74 -1.10 6.42
C TYR A 29 2.02 -0.52 5.02
N LYS A 30 3.23 0.03 4.81
CA LYS A 30 3.67 0.54 3.51
C LYS A 30 3.75 -0.57 2.46
N PHE A 31 4.22 -1.76 2.83
CA PHE A 31 4.21 -2.91 1.93
C PHE A 31 2.79 -3.23 1.46
N GLY A 32 1.81 -3.30 2.37
CA GLY A 32 0.40 -3.50 2.01
C GLY A 32 -0.18 -2.40 1.13
N LEU A 33 0.14 -1.13 1.41
CA LEU A 33 -0.31 -0.01 0.58
C LEU A 33 0.32 -0.02 -0.82
N ILE A 34 1.62 -0.31 -0.93
CA ILE A 34 2.33 -0.35 -2.21
C ILE A 34 1.80 -1.50 -3.07
N THR A 35 1.57 -2.68 -2.49
CA THR A 35 1.00 -3.81 -3.24
C THR A 35 -0.43 -3.51 -3.70
N MET A 36 -1.27 -2.92 -2.85
CA MET A 36 -2.61 -2.51 -3.26
C MET A 36 -2.59 -1.46 -4.38
N LEU A 37 -1.70 -0.46 -4.29
CA LEU A 37 -1.52 0.56 -5.32
C LEU A 37 -1.05 -0.05 -6.64
N ALA A 38 -0.10 -0.99 -6.60
CA ALA A 38 0.40 -1.66 -7.80
C ALA A 38 -0.71 -2.45 -8.51
N VAL A 39 -1.56 -3.16 -7.77
CA VAL A 39 -2.72 -3.88 -8.34
C VAL A 39 -3.73 -2.91 -8.97
N ALA A 40 -3.98 -1.77 -8.32
CA ALA A 40 -4.86 -0.75 -8.88
C ALA A 40 -4.32 -0.15 -10.18
N ILE A 41 -3.02 0.19 -10.22
CA ILE A 41 -2.35 0.69 -11.42
C ILE A 41 -2.41 -0.34 -12.55
N PHE A 42 -2.13 -1.62 -12.23
CA PHE A 42 -2.25 -2.71 -13.18
C PHE A 42 -3.64 -2.76 -13.80
N TRP A 43 -4.71 -2.69 -13.00
CA TRP A 43 -6.08 -2.71 -13.52
C TRP A 43 -6.41 -1.54 -14.42
N VAL A 44 -6.00 -0.32 -14.04
CA VAL A 44 -6.22 0.87 -14.87
C VAL A 44 -5.46 0.76 -16.19
N TRP A 45 -4.20 0.33 -16.15
CA TRP A 45 -3.39 0.13 -17.36
C TRP A 45 -3.97 -0.96 -18.27
N TYR A 46 -4.42 -2.07 -17.68
CA TYR A 46 -5.02 -3.19 -18.39
C TYR A 46 -6.32 -2.76 -19.09
N GLN A 47 -7.22 -2.09 -18.37
CA GLN A 47 -8.44 -1.52 -18.94
C GLN A 47 -8.11 -0.52 -20.06
N ARG A 48 -7.14 0.37 -19.84
CA ARG A 48 -6.76 1.38 -20.85
C ARG A 48 -6.20 0.77 -22.13
N THR A 49 -5.47 -0.33 -22.04
CA THR A 49 -4.83 -1.00 -23.19
C THR A 49 -5.80 -1.89 -23.96
N TYR A 50 -6.63 -2.66 -23.24
CA TYR A 50 -7.41 -3.74 -23.82
C TYR A 50 -8.92 -3.50 -23.91
N ALA A 51 -9.47 -2.43 -23.31
CA ALA A 51 -10.92 -2.20 -23.35
C ALA A 51 -11.41 -1.78 -24.74
N TYR A 52 -10.76 -0.80 -25.37
CA TYR A 52 -11.18 -0.32 -26.70
C TYR A 52 -10.78 -1.26 -27.84
N SER A 53 -9.73 -2.06 -27.64
CA SER A 53 -9.18 -2.92 -28.69
C SER A 53 -9.81 -4.31 -28.67
N HIS A 54 -9.87 -4.96 -27.51
CA HIS A 54 -10.26 -6.37 -27.39
C HIS A 54 -11.38 -6.60 -26.35
N GLY A 55 -11.97 -5.50 -25.85
CA GLY A 55 -12.97 -5.51 -24.78
C GLY A 55 -14.36 -5.06 -25.23
N MET A 56 -14.52 -4.57 -26.46
CA MET A 56 -15.79 -4.02 -26.95
C MET A 56 -16.73 -5.10 -27.49
N ASP A 57 -16.20 -6.11 -28.17
CA ASP A 57 -16.99 -7.23 -28.68
C ASP A 57 -16.73 -8.49 -27.85
N SER A 58 -17.74 -8.90 -27.07
CA SER A 58 -17.68 -10.08 -26.21
C SER A 58 -17.76 -11.42 -26.94
N MET A 59 -18.17 -11.43 -28.22
CA MET A 59 -18.31 -12.66 -29.02
C MET A 59 -17.03 -13.05 -29.76
N GLU A 60 -16.04 -12.16 -29.81
CA GLU A 60 -14.78 -12.44 -30.49
C GLU A 60 -13.88 -13.38 -29.67
N PRO A 61 -13.12 -14.27 -30.34
CA PRO A 61 -12.20 -15.19 -29.66
C PRO A 61 -11.06 -14.46 -28.93
N GLU A 62 -10.82 -13.19 -29.23
CA GLU A 62 -9.78 -12.39 -28.57
C GLU A 62 -10.23 -11.89 -27.20
N PHE A 63 -11.53 -11.58 -27.04
CA PHE A 63 -12.12 -11.26 -25.75
C PHE A 63 -12.00 -12.44 -24.77
N GLU A 64 -12.21 -13.67 -25.27
CA GLU A 64 -12.10 -14.86 -24.42
C GLU A 64 -10.68 -15.06 -23.88
N LYS A 65 -9.66 -14.77 -24.69
CA LYS A 65 -8.25 -14.93 -24.29
C LYS A 65 -7.79 -13.84 -23.33
N VAL A 66 -8.12 -12.59 -23.64
CA VAL A 66 -7.62 -11.43 -22.91
C VAL A 66 -8.48 -11.23 -21.65
N TRP A 67 -9.79 -11.00 -21.82
CA TRP A 67 -10.69 -10.64 -20.73
C TRP A 67 -11.17 -11.85 -19.91
N MET A 68 -11.75 -12.85 -20.56
CA MET A 68 -12.24 -14.02 -19.82
C MET A 68 -11.11 -14.87 -19.25
N GLY A 69 -9.96 -14.96 -19.92
CA GLY A 69 -8.76 -15.63 -19.42
C GLY A 69 -8.29 -15.02 -18.10
N LEU A 70 -8.10 -13.70 -18.07
CA LEU A 70 -7.71 -12.97 -16.85
C LEU A 70 -8.78 -13.11 -15.75
N TRP A 71 -10.06 -13.08 -16.12
CA TRP A 71 -11.17 -13.26 -15.17
C TRP A 71 -11.16 -14.64 -14.51
N ARG A 72 -10.94 -15.72 -15.28
CA ARG A 72 -10.87 -17.09 -14.73
C ARG A 72 -9.72 -17.25 -13.75
N VAL A 73 -8.55 -16.70 -14.09
CA VAL A 73 -7.39 -16.70 -13.17
C VAL A 73 -7.75 -15.96 -11.88
N HIS A 74 -8.37 -14.78 -11.99
CA HIS A 74 -8.79 -14.01 -10.83
C HIS A 74 -9.78 -14.79 -9.94
N MET A 75 -10.77 -15.46 -10.52
CA MET A 75 -11.76 -16.25 -9.78
C MET A 75 -11.15 -17.46 -9.06
N ILE A 76 -10.08 -18.07 -9.60
CA ILE A 76 -9.36 -19.16 -8.94
C ILE A 76 -8.51 -18.63 -7.78
N VAL A 77 -7.90 -17.46 -7.99
CA VAL A 77 -6.94 -16.87 -7.05
C VAL A 77 -7.62 -16.21 -5.85
N MET A 78 -8.77 -15.55 -6.04
CA MET A 78 -9.49 -14.87 -4.94
C MET A 78 -9.85 -15.74 -3.73
N PRO A 79 -10.38 -16.95 -3.87
CA PRO A 79 -10.74 -17.79 -2.71
C PRO A 79 -9.53 -18.40 -1.98
N LEU A 80 -8.29 -18.19 -2.46
CA LEU A 80 -7.08 -18.70 -1.82
C LEU A 80 -6.53 -17.76 -0.73
N PHE A 81 -7.12 -16.57 -0.58
CA PHE A 81 -6.79 -15.57 0.43
C PHE A 81 -8.05 -15.04 1.13
#